data_AF-A0A3D0XQL3-F1
#
_entry.id   AF-A0A3D0XQL3-F1
#
_cell.length_a   1.000
_cell.length_b   1.000
_cell.length_c   1.000
_cell.angle_alpha   90.00
_cell.angle_beta   90.00
_cell.angle_gamma   90.00
#
_symmetry.space_group_name_H-M   'P 1'
#
loop_
_entity.id
_entity.type
_entity.pdbx_description
1 polymer ?
#
loop_
_entity_poly.entity_id
_entity_poly.type
_entity_poly.pdbx_seq_one_letter_code
_entity_poly.pdbx_strand_id
1 'polypeptide(L)'
;MSNTAIVGKVHAMYAHRLKQNDWDALISCSSVAEVAAYLKSNTAYHTVLNNDMNDHDVHRGNLENLLHEKLLQEIIRLSRYDLDMGEDTAEYLMEDLEIDQILHAVIRINSHQTASMVPPNPYLNSRAHFDQHAIDAASTYDQLLDALQHTRYYKLMQPFRTADGGMENYTGLENALLADLYTQLYYIIDNETHGKEREILHEM
;
A
#
# COMPACT_ATOMS: atom_id res chain seq x y z
N MET A 1 25.29 7.79 -8.52
CA MET A 1 25.02 8.50 -9.81
C MET A 1 23.52 8.69 -9.89
N SER A 2 23.01 9.91 -9.75
CA SER A 2 21.57 10.21 -9.82
C SER A 2 21.04 9.89 -11.22
N ASN A 3 20.26 8.82 -11.34
CA ASN A 3 19.86 8.29 -12.65
C ASN A 3 18.65 9.04 -13.23
N THR A 4 18.90 9.80 -14.30
CA THR A 4 17.90 10.63 -14.98
C THR A 4 16.74 9.84 -15.59
N ALA A 5 16.89 8.55 -15.88
CA ALA A 5 15.82 7.71 -16.42
C ALA A 5 14.78 7.34 -15.35
N ILE A 6 15.22 6.99 -14.13
CA ILE A 6 14.32 6.78 -12.98
C ILE A 6 13.62 8.09 -12.64
N VAL A 7 14.37 9.18 -12.53
CA VAL A 7 13.80 10.51 -12.24
C VAL A 7 12.74 10.89 -13.28
N GLY A 8 13.00 10.67 -14.57
CA GLY A 8 12.04 10.92 -15.64
C GLY A 8 10.77 10.06 -15.52
N LYS A 9 10.91 8.78 -15.17
CA LYS A 9 9.77 7.89 -14.95
C LYS A 9 8.95 8.28 -13.73
N VAL A 10 9.61 8.58 -12.60
CA VAL A 10 8.95 9.08 -11.38
C VAL A 10 8.19 10.36 -11.67
N HIS A 11 8.79 11.31 -12.41
CA HIS A 11 8.11 12.54 -12.82
C HIS A 11 6.90 12.28 -13.72
N ALA A 12 7.01 11.34 -14.66
CA ALA A 12 5.89 10.95 -15.51
C ALA A 12 4.75 10.33 -14.69
N MET A 13 5.05 9.45 -13.74
CA MET A 13 4.06 8.87 -12.82
C MET A 13 3.43 9.96 -11.93
N TYR A 14 4.24 10.85 -11.35
CA TYR A 14 3.79 11.97 -10.53
C TYR A 14 2.91 12.98 -11.30
N ALA A 15 3.10 13.11 -12.61
CA ALA A 15 2.26 13.95 -13.47
C ALA A 15 0.81 13.45 -13.58
N HIS A 16 0.59 12.16 -13.30
CA HIS A 16 -0.71 11.50 -13.35
C HIS A 16 -1.48 11.49 -12.02
N ARG A 17 -0.91 12.08 -10.95
CA ARG A 17 -1.61 12.24 -9.67
C ARG A 17 -2.86 13.11 -9.79
N LEU A 18 -3.78 12.96 -8.84
CA LEU A 18 -4.92 13.86 -8.69
C LEU A 18 -4.46 15.29 -8.40
N LYS A 19 -4.98 16.23 -9.18
CA LYS A 19 -4.72 17.66 -9.07
C LYS A 19 -5.84 18.34 -8.29
N GLN A 20 -5.65 19.62 -7.95
CA GLN A 20 -6.65 20.40 -7.22
C GLN A 20 -8.05 20.32 -7.85
N ASN A 21 -8.14 20.49 -9.16
CA ASN A 21 -9.42 20.41 -9.88
C ASN A 21 -10.08 19.03 -9.77
N ASP A 22 -9.29 17.96 -9.68
CA ASP A 22 -9.81 16.60 -9.49
C ASP A 22 -10.41 16.47 -8.08
N TRP A 23 -9.72 16.99 -7.07
CA TRP A 23 -10.24 17.03 -5.69
C TRP A 23 -11.51 17.86 -5.56
N ASP A 24 -11.56 19.04 -6.18
CA ASP A 24 -12.73 19.92 -6.16
C ASP A 24 -13.96 19.23 -6.79
N ALA A 25 -13.74 18.48 -7.87
CA ALA A 25 -14.78 17.70 -8.53
C ALA A 25 -15.24 16.51 -7.67
N LEU A 26 -14.30 15.79 -7.04
CA LEU A 26 -14.59 14.66 -6.15
C LEU A 26 -15.40 15.08 -4.91
N ILE A 27 -15.09 16.24 -4.32
CA ILE A 27 -15.86 16.82 -3.20
C ILE A 27 -17.30 17.16 -3.61
N SER A 28 -17.50 17.49 -4.89
CA SER A 28 -18.81 17.83 -5.43
C SER A 28 -19.67 16.61 -5.77
N CYS A 29 -19.11 15.39 -5.75
CA CYS A 29 -19.84 14.16 -6.02
C CYS A 29 -20.80 13.83 -4.87
N SER A 30 -22.03 13.44 -5.22
CA SER A 30 -23.09 13.10 -4.28
C SER A 30 -23.20 11.59 -4.01
N SER A 31 -22.46 10.75 -4.74
CA SER A 31 -22.49 9.30 -4.58
C SER A 31 -21.17 8.61 -4.96
N VAL A 32 -20.97 7.38 -4.48
CA VAL A 32 -19.82 6.54 -4.84
C VAL A 32 -19.77 6.24 -6.35
N ALA A 33 -20.93 6.10 -6.99
CA ALA A 33 -21.01 5.89 -8.43
C ALA A 33 -20.51 7.12 -9.21
N GLU A 34 -20.85 8.34 -8.76
CA GLU A 34 -20.33 9.58 -9.37
C GLU A 34 -18.81 9.71 -9.19
N VAL A 35 -18.30 9.41 -8.00
CA VAL A 35 -16.85 9.37 -7.73
C VAL A 35 -16.15 8.42 -8.70
N ALA A 36 -16.66 7.19 -8.82
CA ALA A 36 -16.08 6.18 -9.69
C ALA A 36 -16.12 6.58 -11.18
N ALA A 37 -17.24 7.13 -11.64
CA ALA A 37 -17.38 7.64 -13.00
C ALA A 37 -16.41 8.80 -13.29
N TYR A 38 -16.23 9.71 -12.32
CA TYR A 38 -15.28 10.81 -12.44
C TYR A 38 -13.85 10.31 -12.56
N LEU A 39 -13.42 9.44 -11.64
CA LEU A 39 -12.09 8.85 -11.64
C LEU A 39 -11.81 8.08 -12.95
N LYS A 40 -12.79 7.29 -13.41
CA LYS A 40 -12.72 6.53 -14.67
C LYS A 40 -12.58 7.42 -15.91
N SER A 41 -13.20 8.59 -15.93
CA SER A 41 -13.26 9.43 -17.14
C SER A 41 -12.17 10.50 -17.21
N ASN A 42 -11.71 11.00 -16.05
CA ASN A 42 -10.91 12.22 -15.99
C ASN A 42 -9.48 11.99 -15.46
N THR A 43 -9.15 10.79 -14.99
CA THR A 43 -7.89 10.54 -14.28
C THR A 43 -7.18 9.29 -14.79
N ALA A 44 -5.97 9.02 -14.27
CA ALA A 44 -5.22 7.81 -14.60
C ALA A 44 -5.82 6.52 -14.01
N TYR A 45 -6.87 6.60 -13.18
CA TYR A 45 -7.57 5.44 -12.62
C TYR A 45 -8.41 4.68 -13.65
N HIS A 46 -8.66 5.25 -14.84
CA HIS A 46 -9.31 4.53 -15.95
C HIS A 46 -8.64 3.19 -16.30
N THR A 47 -7.33 3.08 -16.06
CA THR A 47 -6.53 1.87 -16.32
C THR A 47 -6.98 0.64 -15.54
N VAL A 48 -7.53 0.82 -14.34
CA VAL A 48 -8.09 -0.26 -13.50
C VAL A 48 -9.62 -0.25 -13.50
N LEU A 49 -10.24 0.94 -13.57
CA LEU A 49 -11.70 1.07 -13.49
C LEU A 49 -12.44 0.69 -14.78
N ASN A 50 -11.77 0.69 -15.95
CA ASN A 50 -12.41 0.29 -17.21
C ASN A 50 -12.58 -1.22 -17.35
N ASN A 51 -11.71 -2.01 -16.73
CA ASN A 51 -11.67 -3.45 -16.94
C ASN A 51 -12.65 -4.18 -16.02
N ASP A 52 -12.80 -3.71 -14.78
CA ASP A 52 -13.36 -4.54 -13.69
C ASP A 52 -14.58 -3.90 -12.98
N MET A 53 -15.04 -2.73 -13.44
CA MET A 53 -16.17 -2.04 -12.81
C MET A 53 -17.46 -2.20 -13.62
N ASN A 54 -18.46 -2.88 -13.02
CA ASN A 54 -19.82 -2.91 -13.54
C ASN A 54 -20.53 -1.59 -13.18
N ASP A 55 -20.93 -0.82 -14.19
CA ASP A 55 -21.53 0.52 -14.00
C ASP A 55 -22.86 0.50 -13.22
N HIS A 56 -23.47 -0.68 -13.01
CA HIS A 56 -24.78 -0.83 -12.37
C HIS A 56 -24.76 -1.02 -10.85
N ASP A 57 -23.63 -1.38 -10.23
CA ASP A 57 -23.58 -1.58 -8.76
C ASP A 57 -22.17 -1.28 -8.20
N VAL A 58 -21.87 0.02 -8.07
CA VAL A 58 -20.57 0.48 -7.54
C VAL A 58 -20.63 0.51 -6.02
N HIS A 59 -20.11 -0.54 -5.38
CA HIS A 59 -19.89 -0.57 -3.94
C HIS A 59 -18.56 0.09 -3.56
N ARG A 60 -18.56 0.81 -2.43
CA ARG A 60 -17.36 1.49 -1.88
C ARG A 60 -16.17 0.53 -1.76
N GLY A 61 -16.37 -0.65 -1.18
CA GLY A 61 -15.29 -1.62 -1.01
C GLY A 61 -14.70 -2.10 -2.34
N ASN A 62 -15.52 -2.28 -3.38
CA ASN A 62 -15.02 -2.67 -4.70
C ASN A 62 -14.18 -1.55 -5.33
N LEU A 63 -14.66 -0.30 -5.23
CA LEU A 63 -13.93 0.85 -5.72
C LEU A 63 -12.57 0.97 -5.01
N GLU A 64 -12.55 0.91 -3.69
CA GLU A 64 -11.31 0.99 -2.89
C GLU A 64 -10.31 -0.10 -3.28
N ASN A 65 -10.77 -1.34 -3.48
CA ASN A 65 -9.90 -2.44 -3.91
C ASN A 65 -9.24 -2.15 -5.27
N LEU A 66 -9.99 -1.61 -6.24
CA LEU A 66 -9.44 -1.25 -7.56
C LEU A 66 -8.45 -0.08 -7.47
N LEU A 67 -8.72 0.92 -6.61
CA LEU A 67 -7.79 2.03 -6.40
C LEU A 67 -6.48 1.54 -5.77
N HIS A 68 -6.56 0.66 -4.77
CA HIS A 68 -5.38 0.02 -4.18
C HIS A 68 -4.62 -0.84 -5.18
N GLU A 69 -5.31 -1.57 -6.05
CA GLU A 69 -4.64 -2.35 -7.10
C GLU A 69 -3.80 -1.45 -8.02
N LYS A 70 -4.31 -0.28 -8.41
CA LYS A 70 -3.52 0.67 -9.21
C LYS A 70 -2.26 1.12 -8.46
N LEU A 71 -2.40 1.49 -7.18
CA LEU A 71 -1.27 1.93 -6.35
C LEU A 71 -0.20 0.83 -6.27
N LEU A 72 -0.63 -0.40 -6.01
CA LEU A 72 0.21 -1.60 -5.99
C LEU A 72 0.98 -1.80 -7.30
N GLN A 73 0.29 -1.69 -8.45
CA GLN A 73 0.90 -1.81 -9.76
C GLN A 73 1.96 -0.71 -10.01
N GLU A 74 1.72 0.50 -9.52
CA GLU A 74 2.66 1.63 -9.63
C GLU A 74 3.91 1.42 -8.76
N ILE A 75 3.77 0.97 -7.52
CA ILE A 75 4.89 0.63 -6.61
C ILE A 75 5.74 -0.49 -7.20
N ILE A 76 5.12 -1.55 -7.73
CA ILE A 76 5.84 -2.66 -8.40
C ILE A 76 6.59 -2.19 -9.64
N ARG A 77 6.01 -1.26 -10.39
CA ARG A 77 6.68 -0.67 -11.56
C ARG A 77 7.88 0.18 -11.15
N LEU A 78 7.86 0.82 -9.99
CA LEU A 78 8.99 1.61 -9.47
C LEU A 78 10.09 0.72 -8.91
N SER A 79 9.75 -0.23 -8.03
CA SER A 79 10.70 -1.17 -7.42
C SER A 79 11.46 -2.01 -8.46
N ARG A 80 10.81 -2.43 -9.55
CA ARG A 80 11.49 -3.10 -10.68
C ARG A 80 12.58 -2.26 -11.36
N TYR A 81 12.46 -0.94 -11.33
CA TYR A 81 13.46 -0.03 -11.93
C TYR A 81 14.57 0.33 -10.93
N ASP A 82 14.26 0.32 -9.64
CA ASP A 82 15.23 0.53 -8.56
C ASP A 82 16.18 -0.67 -8.42
N LEU A 83 15.67 -1.90 -8.65
CA LEU A 83 16.46 -3.14 -8.62
C LEU A 83 17.66 -3.17 -9.59
N ASP A 84 17.66 -2.37 -10.64
CA ASP A 84 18.82 -2.27 -11.53
C ASP A 84 19.93 -1.36 -10.94
N MET A 85 19.66 -0.60 -9.85
CA MET A 85 20.49 0.55 -9.44
C MET A 85 20.57 0.92 -7.93
N GLY A 86 19.78 0.33 -7.02
CA GLY A 86 19.86 0.54 -5.56
C GLY A 86 18.93 -0.38 -4.78
N GLU A 87 19.43 -1.09 -3.77
CA GLU A 87 18.72 -2.18 -3.07
C GLU A 87 17.83 -1.68 -1.91
N ASP A 88 18.25 -0.62 -1.20
CA ASP A 88 17.63 -0.22 0.08
C ASP A 88 16.31 0.57 -0.07
N THR A 89 16.21 1.44 -1.09
CA THR A 89 14.96 2.20 -1.34
C THR A 89 13.82 1.28 -1.78
N ALA A 90 14.15 0.24 -2.55
CA ALA A 90 13.19 -0.79 -2.95
C ALA A 90 12.71 -1.61 -1.75
N GLU A 91 13.59 -1.89 -0.78
CA GLU A 91 13.25 -2.56 0.46
C GLU A 91 12.28 -1.72 1.31
N TYR A 92 12.55 -0.42 1.50
CA TYR A 92 11.61 0.48 2.17
C TYR A 92 10.22 0.51 1.51
N LEU A 93 10.17 0.66 0.18
CA LEU A 93 8.91 0.67 -0.57
C LEU A 93 8.16 -0.67 -0.47
N MET A 94 8.89 -1.78 -0.31
CA MET A 94 8.31 -3.09 -0.11
C MET A 94 7.73 -3.22 1.30
N GLU A 95 8.45 -2.75 2.33
CA GLU A 95 7.97 -2.75 3.71
C GLU A 95 6.73 -1.86 3.92
N ASP A 96 6.70 -0.68 3.29
CA ASP A 96 5.54 0.22 3.31
C ASP A 96 4.30 -0.45 2.70
N LEU A 97 4.50 -1.12 1.57
CA LEU A 97 3.46 -1.89 0.90
C LEU A 97 2.96 -3.07 1.76
N GLU A 98 3.87 -3.78 2.41
CA GLU A 98 3.55 -4.88 3.31
C GLU A 98 2.71 -4.41 4.50
N ILE A 99 3.03 -3.25 5.07
CA ILE A 99 2.26 -2.63 6.15
C ILE A 99 0.85 -2.26 5.67
N ASP A 100 0.70 -1.67 4.48
CA ASP A 100 -0.61 -1.37 3.89
C ASP A 100 -1.46 -2.65 3.74
N GLN A 101 -0.86 -3.74 3.25
CA GLN A 101 -1.54 -5.03 3.11
C GLN A 101 -1.98 -5.61 4.47
N ILE A 102 -1.15 -5.49 5.50
CA ILE A 102 -1.48 -5.93 6.86
C ILE A 102 -2.66 -5.11 7.39
N LEU A 103 -2.63 -3.79 7.28
CA LEU A 103 -3.68 -2.89 7.74
C LEU A 103 -5.01 -3.13 7.00
N HIS A 104 -4.95 -3.36 5.69
CA HIS A 104 -6.11 -3.75 4.90
C HIS A 104 -6.68 -5.09 5.33
N ALA A 105 -5.84 -6.10 5.58
CA ALA A 105 -6.30 -7.39 6.09
C ALA A 105 -7.01 -7.23 7.43
N VAL A 106 -6.48 -6.39 8.31
CA VAL A 106 -7.09 -6.06 9.60
C VAL A 106 -8.46 -5.41 9.45
N ILE A 107 -8.60 -4.38 8.58
CA ILE A 107 -9.89 -3.72 8.32
C ILE A 107 -10.90 -4.72 7.76
N ARG A 108 -10.46 -5.58 6.83
CA ARG A 108 -11.29 -6.64 6.23
C ARG A 108 -11.82 -7.61 7.27
N ILE A 109 -10.95 -8.11 8.15
CA ILE A 109 -11.31 -9.02 9.25
C ILE A 109 -12.32 -8.35 10.19
N ASN A 110 -12.05 -7.11 10.60
CA ASN A 110 -12.92 -6.36 11.52
C ASN A 110 -14.28 -6.01 10.92
N SER A 111 -14.37 -5.83 9.61
CA SER A 111 -15.61 -5.55 8.89
C SER A 111 -16.36 -6.81 8.44
N HIS A 112 -15.85 -8.01 8.79
CA HIS A 112 -16.37 -9.30 8.35
C HIS A 112 -16.52 -9.41 6.82
N GLN A 113 -15.66 -8.71 6.09
CA GLN A 113 -15.63 -8.77 4.64
C GLN A 113 -14.95 -10.07 4.20
N THR A 114 -15.49 -10.70 3.16
CA THR A 114 -14.87 -11.87 2.56
C THR A 114 -13.57 -11.48 1.87
N ALA A 115 -12.54 -12.31 2.00
CA ALA A 115 -11.32 -12.21 1.22
C ALA A 115 -11.64 -12.05 -0.27
N SER A 116 -11.20 -10.95 -0.87
CA SER A 116 -11.15 -10.86 -2.33
C SER A 116 -9.97 -11.70 -2.78
N MET A 117 -10.22 -12.75 -3.56
CA MET A 117 -9.15 -13.54 -4.17
C MET A 117 -8.54 -12.74 -5.31
N VAL A 118 -7.68 -11.78 -4.97
CA VAL A 118 -6.86 -11.09 -5.95
C VAL A 118 -5.81 -12.10 -6.44
N PRO A 119 -5.61 -12.27 -7.77
CA PRO A 119 -4.58 -13.15 -8.26
C PRO A 119 -3.21 -12.72 -7.69
N PRO A 120 -2.43 -13.65 -7.12
CA PRO A 120 -1.18 -13.31 -6.47
C PRO A 120 -0.22 -12.67 -7.47
N ASN A 121 0.36 -11.54 -7.10
CA ASN A 121 1.36 -10.89 -7.94
C ASN A 121 2.69 -11.63 -7.80
N PRO A 122 3.24 -12.25 -8.86
CA PRO A 122 4.45 -13.06 -8.75
C PRO A 122 5.67 -12.28 -8.23
N TYR A 123 5.72 -10.97 -8.48
CA TYR A 123 6.80 -10.12 -8.01
C TYR A 123 6.72 -9.91 -6.50
N LEU A 124 5.52 -9.59 -5.98
CA LEU A 124 5.29 -9.44 -4.54
C LEU A 124 5.58 -10.75 -3.82
N ASN A 125 5.02 -11.87 -4.28
CA ASN A 125 5.24 -13.17 -3.63
C ASN A 125 6.72 -13.58 -3.59
N SER A 126 7.54 -13.10 -4.53
CA SER A 126 8.97 -13.42 -4.57
C SER A 126 9.83 -12.54 -3.65
N ARG A 127 9.30 -11.40 -3.20
CA ARG A 127 10.04 -10.37 -2.46
C ARG A 127 9.47 -10.07 -1.09
N ALA A 128 8.19 -10.36 -0.89
CA ALA A 128 7.52 -10.08 0.36
C ALA A 128 8.12 -10.91 1.48
N HIS A 129 8.18 -10.32 2.67
CA HIS A 129 8.63 -11.00 3.88
C HIS A 129 7.63 -12.04 4.37
N PHE A 130 6.40 -12.04 3.86
CA PHE A 130 5.35 -12.99 4.19
C PHE A 130 4.72 -13.63 2.94
N ASP A 131 4.00 -14.73 3.17
CA ASP A 131 3.17 -15.35 2.14
C ASP A 131 1.91 -14.51 1.91
N GLN A 132 1.85 -13.83 0.77
CA GLN A 132 0.70 -13.03 0.34
C GLN A 132 -0.62 -13.82 0.41
N HIS A 133 -0.60 -15.10 0.02
CA HIS A 133 -1.81 -15.92 0.03
C HIS A 133 -2.30 -16.16 1.46
N ALA A 134 -1.39 -16.29 2.43
CA ALA A 134 -1.76 -16.44 3.83
C ALA A 134 -2.39 -15.15 4.39
N ILE A 135 -1.89 -13.98 4.00
CA ILE A 135 -2.48 -12.67 4.38
C ILE A 135 -3.86 -12.49 3.76
N ASP A 136 -4.02 -12.81 2.47
CA ASP A 136 -5.30 -12.65 1.77
C ASP A 136 -6.36 -13.63 2.28
N ALA A 137 -5.97 -14.86 2.61
CA ALA A 137 -6.87 -15.89 3.14
C ALA A 137 -7.23 -15.71 4.62
N ALA A 138 -6.47 -14.91 5.37
CA ALA A 138 -6.71 -14.69 6.80
C ALA A 138 -8.09 -14.07 7.04
N SER A 139 -8.88 -14.76 7.86
CA SER A 139 -10.24 -14.40 8.25
C SER A 139 -10.37 -14.06 9.74
N THR A 140 -9.33 -14.34 10.53
CA THR A 140 -9.24 -13.96 11.95
C THR A 140 -7.89 -13.30 12.23
N TYR A 141 -7.82 -12.53 13.31
CA TYR A 141 -6.58 -11.87 13.71
C TYR A 141 -5.47 -12.90 14.04
N ASP A 142 -5.84 -14.03 14.64
CA ASP A 142 -4.91 -15.14 14.91
C ASP A 142 -4.32 -15.74 13.63
N GLN A 143 -5.15 -15.95 12.59
CA GLN A 143 -4.65 -16.43 11.29
C GLN A 143 -3.70 -15.41 10.64
N LEU A 144 -3.98 -14.12 10.80
CA LEU A 144 -3.11 -13.05 10.31
C LEU A 144 -1.78 -13.03 11.07
N LEU A 145 -1.80 -13.20 12.40
CA LEU A 145 -0.58 -13.35 13.20
C LEU A 145 0.23 -14.57 12.78
N ASP A 146 -0.41 -15.72 12.57
CA ASP A 146 0.26 -16.95 12.15
C ASP A 146 0.94 -16.80 10.77
N ALA A 147 0.30 -16.08 9.85
CA ALA A 147 0.88 -15.75 8.55
C ALA A 147 2.15 -14.88 8.65
N LEU A 148 2.24 -14.07 9.71
CA LEU A 148 3.33 -13.13 9.95
C LEU A 148 4.41 -13.66 10.90
N GLN A 149 4.27 -14.87 11.44
CA GLN A 149 5.11 -15.42 12.53
C GLN A 149 6.64 -15.36 12.29
N HIS A 150 7.07 -15.37 11.03
CA HIS A 150 8.48 -15.32 10.64
C HIS A 150 8.97 -13.91 10.26
N THR A 151 8.12 -12.90 10.44
CA THR A 151 8.41 -11.49 10.11
C THR A 151 8.59 -10.65 11.37
N ARG A 152 9.16 -9.46 11.21
CA ARG A 152 9.22 -8.45 12.28
C ARG A 152 7.81 -8.03 12.75
N TYR A 153 6.84 -8.04 11.82
CA TYR A 153 5.47 -7.60 12.05
C TYR A 153 4.75 -8.40 13.13
N TYR A 154 5.07 -9.70 13.29
CA TYR A 154 4.48 -10.52 14.35
C TYR A 154 4.65 -9.89 15.73
N LYS A 155 5.87 -9.42 16.05
CA LYS A 155 6.17 -8.82 17.35
C LYS A 155 5.45 -7.50 17.56
N LEU A 156 5.24 -6.74 16.49
CA LEU A 156 4.53 -5.46 16.52
C LEU A 156 3.02 -5.66 16.67
N MET A 157 2.47 -6.74 16.10
CA MET A 157 1.05 -7.05 16.14
C MET A 157 0.62 -7.77 17.43
N GLN A 158 1.47 -8.63 17.98
CA GLN A 158 1.14 -9.44 19.16
C GLN A 158 0.52 -8.66 20.35
N PRO A 159 0.98 -7.44 20.71
CA PRO A 159 0.40 -6.67 21.82
C PRO A 159 -1.05 -6.23 21.62
N PHE A 160 -1.55 -6.21 20.38
CA PHE A 160 -2.90 -5.77 20.03
C PHE A 160 -3.91 -6.91 19.96
N ARG A 161 -3.45 -8.15 20.17
CA ARG A 161 -4.29 -9.35 20.24
C ARG A 161 -5.13 -9.34 21.51
N THR A 162 -6.44 -9.48 21.38
CA THR A 162 -7.34 -9.61 22.53
C THR A 162 -7.42 -11.05 23.05
N ALA A 163 -7.97 -11.23 24.25
CA ALA A 163 -8.10 -12.56 24.86
C ALA A 163 -9.05 -13.50 24.08
N ASP A 164 -10.04 -12.94 23.39
CA ASP A 164 -11.02 -13.63 22.55
C ASP A 164 -10.53 -13.88 21.11
N GLY A 165 -9.29 -13.49 20.76
CA GLY A 165 -8.69 -13.73 19.45
C GLY A 165 -9.05 -12.70 18.38
N GLY A 166 -9.58 -11.55 18.79
CA GLY A 166 -9.78 -10.36 17.96
C GLY A 166 -8.61 -9.37 18.08
N MET A 167 -8.85 -8.15 17.60
CA MET A 167 -7.92 -7.03 17.71
C MET A 167 -8.61 -5.83 18.33
N GLU A 168 -7.90 -5.16 19.23
CA GLU A 168 -8.27 -3.84 19.74
C GLU A 168 -7.24 -2.78 19.35
N ASN A 169 -7.70 -1.54 19.26
CA ASN A 169 -6.85 -0.37 19.01
C ASN A 169 -6.12 -0.39 17.65
N TYR A 170 -6.90 -0.37 16.55
CA TYR A 170 -6.38 -0.23 15.18
C TYR A 170 -5.36 0.92 15.05
N THR A 171 -5.69 2.10 15.58
CA THR A 171 -4.82 3.27 15.51
C THR A 171 -3.49 3.05 16.23
N GLY A 172 -3.48 2.31 17.35
CA GLY A 172 -2.25 1.94 18.03
C GLY A 172 -1.40 0.98 17.21
N LEU A 173 -2.02 0.01 16.55
CA LEU A 173 -1.34 -0.93 15.67
C LEU A 173 -0.72 -0.23 14.45
N GLU A 174 -1.51 0.60 13.77
CA GLU A 174 -1.06 1.43 12.65
C GLU A 174 0.15 2.27 13.04
N ASN A 175 0.08 2.97 14.18
CA ASN A 175 1.22 3.75 14.68
C ASN A 175 2.44 2.89 14.98
N ALA A 176 2.27 1.68 15.53
CA ALA A 176 3.39 0.79 15.85
C ALA A 176 4.11 0.29 14.58
N LEU A 177 3.35 -0.05 13.54
CA LEU A 177 3.89 -0.48 12.25
C LEU A 177 4.60 0.68 11.53
N LEU A 178 3.95 1.85 11.46
CA LEU A 178 4.53 3.04 10.83
C LEU A 178 5.78 3.52 11.57
N ALA A 179 5.78 3.51 12.91
CA ALA A 179 6.95 3.90 13.68
C ALA A 179 8.16 2.98 13.43
N ASP A 180 7.94 1.68 13.28
CA ASP A 180 9.01 0.74 12.91
C ASP A 180 9.55 1.05 11.52
N LEU A 181 8.67 1.24 10.53
CA LEU A 181 9.04 1.61 9.16
C LEU A 181 9.87 2.90 9.10
N TYR A 182 9.42 3.98 9.76
CA TYR A 182 10.16 5.24 9.80
C TYR A 182 11.50 5.09 10.52
N THR A 183 11.59 4.25 11.56
CA THR A 183 12.85 3.98 12.23
C THR A 183 13.87 3.34 11.28
N GLN A 184 13.42 2.40 10.44
CA GLN A 184 14.28 1.81 9.41
C GLN A 184 14.67 2.83 8.34
N LEU A 185 13.73 3.65 7.88
CA LEU A 185 13.99 4.70 6.91
C LEU A 185 15.08 5.67 7.40
N TYR A 186 14.96 6.18 8.63
CA TYR A 186 15.97 7.08 9.19
C TYR A 186 17.32 6.39 9.35
N TYR A 187 17.34 5.11 9.72
CA TYR A 187 18.58 4.32 9.76
C TYR A 187 19.24 4.21 8.38
N ILE A 188 18.47 3.94 7.33
CA ILE A 188 18.97 3.89 5.95
C ILE A 188 19.48 5.28 5.52
N ILE A 189 18.72 6.34 5.75
CA ILE A 189 19.10 7.72 5.41
C ILE A 189 20.44 8.09 6.07
N ASP A 190 20.60 7.76 7.35
CA ASP A 190 21.79 8.10 8.11
C ASP A 190 23.04 7.31 7.71
N ASN A 191 22.88 6.12 7.15
CA ASN A 191 24.00 5.27 6.73
C ASN A 191 24.36 5.44 5.25
N GLU A 192 23.37 5.57 4.38
CA GLU A 192 23.54 5.49 2.92
C GLU A 192 23.60 6.86 2.21
N THR A 193 23.09 7.92 2.84
CA THR A 193 23.04 9.26 2.21
C THR A 193 23.97 10.24 2.89
N HIS A 194 24.50 11.23 2.17
CA HIS A 194 25.48 12.17 2.73
C HIS A 194 25.19 13.62 2.33
N GLY A 195 25.63 14.56 3.19
CA GLY A 195 25.58 16.00 2.91
C GLY A 195 24.15 16.51 2.69
N LYS A 196 23.94 17.23 1.58
CA LYS A 196 22.68 17.93 1.29
C LYS A 196 21.50 16.99 1.02
N GLU A 197 21.77 15.79 0.52
CA GLU A 197 20.73 14.76 0.30
C GLU A 197 20.15 14.29 1.62
N ARG A 198 21.00 14.04 2.62
CA ARG A 198 20.58 13.68 3.97
C ARG A 198 19.73 14.77 4.62
N GLU A 199 20.15 16.04 4.53
CA GLU A 199 19.39 17.17 5.10
C GLU A 199 17.98 17.26 4.52
N ILE A 200 17.83 17.09 3.20
CA ILE A 200 16.51 17.11 2.54
C ILE A 200 15.65 15.91 2.96
N LEU A 201 16.25 14.72 3.08
CA LEU A 201 15.51 13.51 3.45
C LEU A 201 15.06 13.51 4.92
N HIS A 202 15.77 14.22 5.81
CA HIS A 202 15.35 14.44 7.20
C HIS A 202 14.24 15.49 7.36
N GLU A 203 14.04 16.36 6.38
CA GLU A 203 12.98 17.39 6.38
C GLU A 203 11.64 16.89 5.81
N MET A 204 11.60 15.69 5.22
CA MET A 204 10.35 15.02 4.79
C MET A 204 9.60 14.43 5.98
#